data_AF-A0A109BEZ0-F1
#
_entry.id   AF-A0A109BEZ0-F1
#
_cell.length_a   1.000
_cell.length_b   1.000
_cell.length_c   1.000
_cell.angle_alpha   90.00
_cell.angle_beta   90.00
_cell.angle_gamma   90.00
#
_symmetry.space_group_name_H-M   'P 1'
#
loop_
_entity.id
_entity.type
_entity.pdbx_description
1 polymer ?
#
loop_
_entity_poly.entity_id
_entity_poly.type
_entity_poly.pdbx_seq_one_letter_code
_entity_poly.pdbx_strand_id
1 'polypeptide(L)' 'MSSTSSITNIKQLQSIIKHAQRRTDRYFRLYQGASDDTIKARWFNLAVEHDRIAADTAKKLLAAAA' A
#
# COMPACT_ATOMS: atom_id res chain seq x y z
N MET A 1 25.05 17.59 7.32
CA MET A 1 23.96 17.70 6.31
C MET A 1 23.01 16.50 6.39
N SER A 2 22.56 16.10 7.59
CA SER A 2 21.94 14.78 7.79
C SER A 2 20.42 14.79 7.96
N SER A 3 19.79 15.94 8.25
CA SER A 3 18.35 16.02 8.56
C SER A 3 17.44 15.99 7.33
N THR A 4 17.91 16.47 6.17
CA THR A 4 17.11 16.55 4.93
C THR A 4 16.87 15.17 4.30
N SER A 5 17.81 14.24 4.46
CA SER A 5 17.69 12.87 3.96
C SER A 5 16.58 12.10 4.69
N SER A 6 16.51 12.22 6.01
CA SER A 6 15.46 11.56 6.82
C SER A 6 14.06 12.11 6.52
N ILE A 7 13.91 13.43 6.34
CA ILE A 7 12.62 14.04 5.97
C ILE A 7 12.16 13.56 4.57
N THR A 8 13.11 13.44 3.63
CA THR A 8 12.81 12.95 2.28
C THR A 8 12.37 11.49 2.30
N ASN A 9 13.02 10.66 3.13
CA ASN A 9 12.67 9.25 3.32
C ASN A 9 11.28 9.08 3.96
N ILE A 10 10.95 9.86 5.01
CA ILE A 10 9.62 9.86 5.64
C ILE A 10 8.52 10.21 4.63
N LYS A 11 8.70 11.27 3.83
CA LYS A 11 7.74 11.67 2.79
C LYS A 11 7.57 10.60 1.72
N GLN A 12 8.65 9.93 1.32
CA GLN A 12 8.60 8.82 0.37
C GLN A 12 7.80 7.63 0.93
N LEU A 13 8.07 7.23 2.16
CA LEU A 13 7.33 6.13 2.83
C LEU A 13 5.83 6.45 2.94
N GLN A 14 5.47 7.68 3.33
CA GLN A 14 4.08 8.14 3.35
C GLN A 14 3.42 8.09 1.97
N SER A 15 4.13 8.49 0.91
CA SER A 15 3.65 8.43 -0.47
C SER A 15 3.39 6.99 -0.92
N ILE A 16 4.30 6.06 -0.58
CA ILE A 16 4.16 4.64 -0.88
C ILE A 16 2.93 4.05 -0.18
N ILE A 17 2.73 4.34 1.11
CA ILE A 17 1.55 3.90 1.87
C ILE A 17 0.27 4.37 1.19
N LYS A 18 0.18 5.67 0.86
CA LYS A 18 -1.01 6.25 0.22
C LYS A 18 -1.29 5.61 -1.14
N HIS A 19 -0.26 5.32 -1.92
CA HIS A 19 -0.42 4.65 -3.21
C HIS A 19 -0.87 3.21 -3.07
N ALA A 20 -0.29 2.47 -2.12
CA ALA A 20 -0.66 1.10 -1.82
C ALA A 20 -2.12 1.00 -1.34
N GLN A 21 -2.56 1.90 -0.45
CA GLN A 21 -3.96 1.98 0.00
C GLN A 21 -4.93 2.26 -1.17
N ARG A 22 -4.63 3.26 -2.01
CA ARG A 22 -5.44 3.55 -3.20
C ARG A 22 -5.57 2.36 -4.15
N ARG A 23 -4.49 1.59 -4.32
CA ARG A 23 -4.51 0.37 -5.12
C ARG A 23 -5.35 -0.73 -4.47
N THR A 24 -5.22 -0.92 -3.17
CA THR A 24 -6.05 -1.83 -2.37
C THR A 24 -7.53 -1.53 -2.58
N ASP A 25 -7.96 -0.27 -2.38
CA ASP A 25 -9.34 0.15 -2.57
C ASP A 25 -9.83 -0.05 -4.02
N ARG A 26 -8.95 0.20 -4.99
CA ARG A 26 -9.27 -0.02 -6.41
C ARG A 26 -9.50 -1.51 -6.70
N TYR A 27 -8.59 -2.38 -6.26
CA TYR A 27 -8.72 -3.81 -6.50
C TYR A 27 -9.89 -4.41 -5.72
N PHE A 28 -10.18 -3.91 -4.52
CA PHE A 28 -11.34 -4.35 -3.76
C PHE A 28 -12.66 -3.96 -4.45
N ARG A 29 -12.75 -2.77 -5.05
CA ARG A 29 -13.91 -2.39 -5.89
C ARG A 29 -14.06 -3.29 -7.11
N LEU A 30 -12.95 -3.63 -7.79
CA LEU A 30 -12.98 -4.55 -8.93
C LEU A 30 -13.38 -5.97 -8.50
N TYR A 31 -12.92 -6.43 -7.33
CA TYR A 31 -13.35 -7.69 -6.72
C TYR A 31 -14.86 -7.73 -6.47
N GLN A 32 -15.43 -6.65 -5.92
CA GLN A 32 -16.87 -6.57 -5.68
C GLN A 32 -17.70 -6.55 -6.97
N GLY A 33 -17.17 -5.96 -8.04
CA GLY A 33 -17.84 -5.87 -9.34
C GLY A 33 -17.62 -7.07 -10.28
N ALA A 34 -16.73 -8.01 -9.94
CA ALA A 34 -16.43 -9.16 -10.78
C ALA A 34 -17.47 -10.28 -10.61
N SER A 35 -18.01 -10.76 -11.73
CA SER A 35 -18.91 -11.92 -11.79
C SER A 35 -18.19 -13.25 -12.00
N ASP A 36 -16.99 -13.20 -12.60
CA ASP A 36 -16.15 -14.38 -12.82
C ASP A 36 -15.28 -14.65 -11.58
N ASP A 37 -15.38 -15.85 -11.02
CA ASP A 37 -14.69 -16.24 -9.78
C ASP A 37 -13.16 -16.27 -9.91
N THR A 38 -12.62 -16.55 -11.11
CA THR A 38 -11.17 -16.56 -11.36
C THR A 38 -10.63 -15.13 -11.35
N ILE A 39 -11.33 -14.22 -12.02
CA ILE A 39 -11.02 -12.79 -12.04
C ILE A 39 -11.20 -12.19 -10.65
N LYS A 40 -12.25 -12.59 -9.94
CA LYS A 40 -12.54 -12.17 -8.57
C LYS A 40 -11.42 -12.56 -7.62
N ALA A 41 -10.99 -13.83 -7.64
CA ALA A 41 -9.85 -14.29 -6.84
C ALA A 41 -8.57 -13.49 -7.16
N ARG A 42 -8.32 -13.17 -8.44
CA ARG A 42 -7.18 -12.34 -8.85
C ARG A 42 -7.25 -10.93 -8.25
N TRP A 43 -8.40 -10.26 -8.31
CA TRP A 43 -8.57 -8.93 -7.73
C TRP A 43 -8.43 -8.93 -6.21
N PHE A 44 -8.96 -9.95 -5.55
CA PHE A 44 -8.80 -10.12 -4.12
C PHE A 44 -7.31 -10.27 -3.73
N ASN A 45 -6.58 -11.15 -4.43
CA ASN A 45 -5.16 -11.37 -4.17
C ASN A 45 -4.33 -10.08 -4.35
N LEU A 46 -4.63 -9.29 -5.39
CA LEU A 46 -3.98 -8.00 -5.61
C LEU A 46 -4.31 -6.97 -4.52
N ALA A 47 -5.55 -6.97 -4.01
CA ALA A 47 -5.92 -6.12 -2.88
C ALA A 47 -5.11 -6.49 -1.63
N VAL A 48 -5.03 -7.79 -1.31
CA VAL A 48 -4.25 -8.30 -0.16
C VAL A 48 -2.76 -7.98 -0.31
N GLU A 49 -2.18 -8.12 -1.50
CA GLU A 49 -0.79 -7.80 -1.75
C GLU A 49 -0.50 -6.32 -1.44
N HIS A 50 -1.34 -5.42 -1.93
CA HIS A 50 -1.16 -3.98 -1.68
C HIS A 50 -1.43 -3.57 -0.24
N ASP A 51 -2.35 -4.23 0.46
CA ASP A 51 -2.57 -4.02 1.89
C ASP A 51 -1.31 -4.40 2.70
N ARG A 52 -0.70 -5.55 2.38
CA ARG A 52 0.58 -5.96 2.99
C ARG A 52 1.70 -4.95 2.74
N ILE A 53 1.82 -4.43 1.51
CA ILE A 53 2.80 -3.39 1.18
C ILE A 53 2.57 -2.14 2.05
N ALA A 54 1.31 -1.72 2.22
CA ALA A 54 0.97 -0.57 3.06
C ALA A 54 1.36 -0.82 4.53
N ALA A 55 1.01 -1.99 5.07
CA ALA A 55 1.33 -2.37 6.45
C ALA A 55 2.85 -2.43 6.71
N ASP A 56 3.61 -3.07 5.83
CA ASP A 56 5.06 -3.18 5.99
C ASP A 56 5.76 -1.83 5.81
N THR A 57 5.26 -0.98 4.92
CA THR A 57 5.79 0.39 4.77
C THR A 57 5.44 1.24 5.99
N ALA A 58 4.26 1.06 6.60
CA ALA A 58 3.89 1.74 7.84
C ALA A 58 4.82 1.35 9.01
N LYS A 59 5.21 0.07 9.13
CA LYS A 59 6.21 -0.37 10.10
C LYS A 59 7.56 0.34 9.89
N LYS A 60 8.02 0.45 8.64
CA LYS A 60 9.26 1.18 8.31
C LYS A 60 9.15 2.67 8.64
N LEU A 61 7.99 3.28 8.38
CA LEU A 61 7.73 4.67 8.70
C LEU A 61 7.79 4.92 10.22
N LEU A 62 7.18 4.04 11.02
CA LEU A 62 7.26 4.10 12.48
C LEU A 62 8.70 3.97 12.97
N ALA A 63 9.47 3.03 12.43
CA ALA A 63 10.88 2.87 12.77
C ALA A 63 11.76 4.06 12.36
N ALA A 64 11.41 4.76 11.28
CA ALA A 64 12.14 5.94 10.81
C ALA A 64 11.76 7.23 11.56
N ALA A 65 10.65 7.23 12.27
CA ALA A 65 10.15 8.36 13.06
C ALA A 65 10.44 8.25 14.56
N ALA A 66 10.90 7.07 15.01
CA ALA A 66 11.39 6.80 16.37
C ALA A 66 12.82 7.31 16.54
#